data_AF-A0A368YCL1-F1
#
_entry.id   AF-A0A368YCL1-F1
#
_cell.length_a   1.000
_cell.length_b   1.000
_cell.length_c   1.000
_cell.angle_alpha   90.00
_cell.angle_beta   90.00
_cell.angle_gamma   90.00
#
_symmetry.space_group_name_H-M   'P 1'
#
loop_
_entity.id
_entity.type
_entity.pdbx_description
1 polymer ?
#
loop_
_entity_poly.entity_id
_entity_poly.type
_entity_poly.pdbx_seq_one_letter_code
_entity_poly.pdbx_strand_id
1 'polypeptide(L)' 'VENMNKRVRRYLPRDTDLLSLPHQSVRSICERLNATPRKCLDYRTPTEVFREQLVEIVSLPE' A
#
# COMPACT_ATOMS: atom_id res chain seq x y z
N VAL A 1 -7.55 -11.39 7.92
CA VAL A 1 -6.80 -10.16 7.55
C VAL A 1 -5.96 -10.44 6.31
N GLU A 2 -5.96 -9.54 5.32
CA GLU A 2 -5.15 -9.70 4.09
C GLU A 2 -3.66 -9.46 4.36
N ASN A 3 -2.79 -10.40 3.97
CA ASN A 3 -1.35 -10.33 4.25
C ASN A 3 -0.60 -9.50 3.18
N MET A 4 -0.15 -8.30 3.56
CA MET A 4 0.56 -7.39 2.65
C MET A 4 1.91 -7.96 2.19
N ASN A 5 2.67 -8.58 3.09
CA ASN A 5 3.98 -9.15 2.76
C ASN A 5 3.85 -10.21 1.67
N LYS A 6 2.84 -11.09 1.73
CA LYS A 6 2.57 -12.07 0.66
C LYS A 6 2.21 -11.41 -0.67
N ARG A 7 1.56 -10.24 -0.69
CA ARG A 7 1.25 -9.51 -1.93
C ARG A 7 2.49 -8.83 -2.51
N VAL A 8 3.32 -8.22 -1.67
CA VAL A 8 4.62 -7.65 -2.08
C VAL A 8 5.48 -8.72 -2.76
N ARG A 9 5.49 -9.95 -2.24
CA ARG A 9 6.24 -11.08 -2.83
C ARG A 9 5.79 -11.51 -4.23
N ARG A 10 4.65 -11.03 -4.75
CA ARG A 10 4.28 -11.20 -6.16
C ARG A 10 5.11 -10.32 -7.11
N TYR A 11 5.67 -9.23 -6.59
CA TYR A 11 6.49 -8.27 -7.33
C TYR A 11 7.96 -8.34 -6.94
N LEU A 12 8.25 -8.67 -5.68
CA LEU A 12 9.59 -8.79 -5.11
C LEU A 12 9.81 -10.24 -4.63
N PRO A 13 10.22 -11.17 -5.50
CA PRO A 13 10.60 -12.52 -5.13
C PRO A 13 11.51 -12.59 -3.90
N ARG A 14 11.58 -13.75 -3.24
CA ARG A 14 12.30 -13.89 -1.97
C ARG A 14 13.75 -13.40 -2.06
N ASP A 15 14.40 -13.74 -3.17
CA ASP A 15 15.83 -13.55 -3.40
C ASP A 15 16.14 -12.23 -4.13
N THR A 16 15.16 -11.33 -4.23
CA THR A 16 15.40 -9.98 -4.76
C THR A 16 16.32 -9.21 -3.83
N ASP A 17 17.47 -8.76 -4.35
CA ASP A 17 18.31 -7.78 -3.68
C ASP A 17 17.56 -6.43 -3.65
N LEU A 18 17.13 -6.03 -2.44
CA LEU A 18 16.37 -4.81 -2.24
C LEU A 18 17.22 -3.55 -2.34
N LEU A 19 18.53 -3.66 -2.07
CA LEU A 19 19.43 -2.51 -2.09
C LEU A 19 19.80 -2.10 -3.51
N SER A 20 19.75 -3.03 -4.46
CA SER A 20 19.98 -2.75 -5.88
C SER A 20 18.73 -2.23 -6.61
N LEU A 21 17.56 -2.19 -5.97
CA LEU A 21 16.33 -1.79 -6.63
C LEU A 21 16.28 -0.27 -6.84
N PRO A 22 15.96 0.20 -8.06
CA PRO A 22 15.67 1.60 -8.28
C PRO A 22 14.47 2.04 -7.44
N HIS A 23 14.57 3.23 -6.82
CA HIS A 23 13.47 3.82 -6.05
C HIS A 23 12.16 3.88 -6.84
N GLN A 24 12.24 4.13 -8.15
CA GLN A 24 11.07 4.17 -9.01
C GLN A 24 10.35 2.81 -9.11
N SER A 25 11.10 1.70 -9.12
CA SER A 25 10.52 0.35 -9.13
C SER A 25 9.75 0.10 -7.85
N VAL A 26 10.35 0.44 -6.69
CA VAL A 26 9.70 0.31 -5.37
C VAL A 26 8.44 1.17 -5.31
N ARG A 27 8.51 2.43 -5.74
CA ARG A 27 7.36 3.34 -5.80
C ARG A 27 6.22 2.75 -6.65
N SER A 28 6.53 2.23 -7.83
CA SER A 28 5.50 1.65 -8.71
C SER A 28 4.80 0.42 -8.09
N ILE A 29 5.51 -0.34 -7.27
CA ILE A 29 4.93 -1.48 -6.53
C ILE A 29 4.02 -0.95 -5.42
N CYS A 30 4.47 0.05 -4.65
CA CYS A 30 3.65 0.69 -3.63
C CYS A 30 2.36 1.28 -4.22
N GLU A 31 2.45 2.00 -5.34
CA GLU A 31 1.30 2.57 -6.04
C GLU A 31 0.28 1.48 -6.41
N ARG A 32 0.72 0.39 -7.04
CA ARG A 32 -0.17 -0.73 -7.39
C ARG A 32 -0.81 -1.37 -6.15
N LEU A 33 -0.02 -1.61 -5.10
CA LEU A 33 -0.52 -2.24 -3.88
C LEU A 33 -1.54 -1.36 -3.17
N ASN A 34 -1.32 -0.04 -3.16
CA ASN A 34 -2.18 0.95 -2.52
C ASN A 34 -3.41 1.30 -3.38
N ALA A 35 -3.36 1.08 -4.69
CA ALA A 35 -4.50 1.21 -5.60
C ALA A 35 -5.31 -0.09 -5.77
N THR A 36 -4.94 -1.20 -5.11
CA THR A 36 -5.71 -2.44 -5.20
C THR A 36 -6.83 -2.48 -4.16
N PRO A 37 -8.10 -2.64 -4.58
CA PRO A 37 -9.24 -2.96 -3.70
C PRO A 37 -8.97 -4.12 -2.74
N ARG A 38 -9.38 -3.97 -1.48
CA ARG A 38 -9.22 -4.98 -0.42
C ARG A 38 -10.57 -5.37 0.15
N LYS A 39 -10.84 -6.67 0.24
CA LYS A 39 -12.06 -7.18 0.89
C LYS A 39 -12.12 -6.75 2.36
N CYS A 40 -10.98 -6.64 3.04
CA CYS A 40 -10.95 -6.16 4.43
C CYS A 40 -11.18 -4.64 4.59
N LEU A 41 -11.31 -3.90 3.48
CA LEU A 41 -11.66 -2.48 3.44
C LEU A 41 -12.97 -2.28 2.66
N ASP A 42 -13.86 -3.27 2.67
CA ASP A 42 -15.12 -3.24 1.90
C ASP A 42 -14.90 -2.95 0.41
N TYR A 43 -13.87 -3.57 -0.16
CA TYR A 43 -13.43 -3.41 -1.55
C TYR A 43 -12.95 -2.00 -1.92
N ARG A 44 -12.66 -1.16 -0.94
CA ARG A 44 -11.95 0.11 -1.13
C ARG A 44 -10.44 -0.11 -1.17
N THR A 45 -9.73 0.85 -1.73
CA THR A 45 -8.27 0.84 -1.81
C THR A 45 -7.65 1.40 -0.52
N PRO A 46 -6.45 0.94 -0.13
CA PRO A 46 -5.71 1.55 0.97
C PRO A 46 -5.53 3.07 0.82
N THR A 47 -5.31 3.57 -0.40
CA THR A 47 -5.19 5.01 -0.66
C THR A 47 -6.47 5.79 -0.29
N GLU A 48 -7.64 5.28 -0.65
CA GLU A 48 -8.92 5.96 -0.35
C GLU A 48 -9.18 6.01 1.15
N VAL A 49 -9.05 4.87 1.84
CA VAL A 49 -9.28 4.79 3.28
C VAL A 49 -8.26 5.66 4.04
N PHE A 50 -6.98 5.62 3.64
CA PHE A 50 -5.97 6.47 4.26
C PHE A 50 -6.27 7.96 4.10
N ARG A 51 -6.74 8.39 2.90
CA ARG A 51 -7.07 9.79 2.65
C ARG A 51 -8.22 10.28 3.52
N GLU A 52 -9.24 9.46 3.73
CA GLU A 52 -10.36 9.80 4.64
C GLU A 52 -9.90 9.93 6.09
N GLN A 53 -9.07 8.99 6.55
CA GLN A 53 -8.51 9.04 7.91
C GLN A 53 -7.62 10.29 8.11
N LEU A 54 -6.85 10.69 7.09
CA LEU A 54 -6.09 11.94 7.15
C LEU A 54 -6.99 13.17 7.26
N VAL A 55 -8.09 13.22 6.50
CA VAL A 55 -9.05 14.33 6.59
C VAL A 55 -9.68 14.38 7.98
N GLU A 56 -10.07 13.23 8.53
CA GLU A 56 -10.63 13.13 9.87
C GLU A 56 -9.65 13.67 10.93
N ILE A 57 -8.39 13.23 10.90
CA ILE A 57 -7.35 13.67 11.84
C ILE A 57 -7.10 15.19 11.72
N VAL A 58 -6.99 15.71 10.50
CA VAL A 58 -6.71 17.14 10.26
C VAL A 58 -7.91 18.03 10.62
N SER A 59 -9.11 17.47 10.67
CA SER A 59 -10.34 18.22 10.97
C SER A 59 -10.71 18.23 12.47
N LEU A 60 -9.93 17.56 13.33
CA LEU A 60 -10.17 17.59 14.78
C LEU A 60 -9.79 18.97 15.35
N PRO A 61 -10.68 19.62 16.13
CA PRO A 61 -10.31 20.83 16.88
C PRO A 61 -9.30 20.49 17.99
N GLU A 62 -8.40 21.43 18.29
CA GLU A 62 -7.36 21.32 19.33
C GLU A 62 -7.91 20.97 20.73
#